data_AF-A0A0F9SU52-F1
#
_entry.id   AF-A0A0F9SU52-F1
#
_cell.length_a   1.000
_cell.length_b   1.000
_cell.length_c   1.000
_cell.angle_alpha   90.00
_cell.angle_beta   90.00
_cell.angle_gamma   90.00
#
_symmetry.space_group_name_H-M   'P 1'
#
loop_
_entity.id
_entity.type
_entity.pdbx_description
1 polymer ?
#
loop_
_entity_poly.entity_id
_entity_poly.type
_entity_poly.pdbx_seq_one_letter_code
_entity_poly.pdbx_strand_id
1 'polypeptide(L)'
;MKNPKVLIWDLETGGVNAFKADLGFILNFGYKWLGEKEVTVLKVSDYKGWFEKTRNLPVNDKPLLEAALKIMFQADMLVAHYGDRFDRRFFQGRCAIQGLMSPPPTIQRDTWRIARGAFAFSSNRLGNLAKTFQLAEKKHEKTANQWPGWWFRAMAGDKTAVEEMALYCAQDVRTTEKLYLKIRVYDNMQHPRLHPNRANCKLCGGSVHYEGFRTTTERKYKRYRCVNCGRWGHESKAEPRD
;
A
#
# COMPACT_ATOMS: atom_id res chain seq x y z
N MET A 1 -4.15 -9.06 -23.38
CA MET A 1 -4.53 -8.67 -22.00
C MET A 1 -3.74 -7.45 -21.60
N LYS A 2 -4.36 -6.46 -20.93
CA LYS A 2 -3.66 -5.26 -20.45
C LYS A 2 -2.91 -5.56 -19.14
N ASN A 3 -1.90 -4.78 -18.80
CA ASN A 3 -1.27 -4.85 -17.48
C ASN A 3 -2.28 -4.40 -16.41
N PRO A 4 -2.29 -5.00 -15.20
CA PRO A 4 -3.19 -4.59 -14.13
C PRO A 4 -2.85 -3.19 -13.63
N LYS A 5 -3.86 -2.39 -13.32
CA LYS A 5 -3.75 -1.10 -12.64
C LYS A 5 -3.43 -1.34 -11.17
N VAL A 6 -2.20 -1.04 -10.77
CA VAL A 6 -1.71 -1.21 -9.40
C VAL A 6 -1.72 0.13 -8.69
N LEU A 7 -2.49 0.24 -7.60
CA LEU A 7 -2.59 1.42 -6.77
C LEU A 7 -1.69 1.27 -5.54
N ILE A 8 -0.73 2.17 -5.37
CA ILE A 8 0.05 2.30 -4.13
C ILE A 8 -0.65 3.37 -3.29
N TRP A 9 -0.94 3.08 -2.03
CA TRP A 9 -1.73 3.98 -1.20
C TRP A 9 -1.35 3.92 0.28
N ASP A 10 -1.72 4.98 0.99
CA ASP A 10 -1.49 5.18 2.43
C ASP A 10 -2.54 6.15 2.99
N LEU A 11 -2.74 6.14 4.32
CA LEU A 11 -3.69 7.01 5.02
C LEU A 11 -3.06 7.72 6.21
N GLU A 12 -3.50 8.97 6.42
CA GLU A 12 -3.29 9.66 7.70
C GLU A 12 -4.63 9.85 8.42
N THR A 13 -4.63 9.58 9.72
CA THR A 13 -5.85 9.54 10.55
C THR A 13 -5.77 10.54 11.70
N GLY A 14 -6.91 10.92 12.26
CA GLY A 14 -7.07 11.79 13.44
C GLY A 14 -8.13 11.26 14.41
N GLY A 15 -8.16 11.75 15.65
CA GLY A 15 -9.20 11.44 16.65
C GLY A 15 -8.68 11.09 18.04
N VAL A 16 -9.59 10.96 19.02
CA VAL A 16 -9.26 10.62 20.44
C VAL A 16 -8.49 9.30 20.53
N ASN A 17 -8.78 8.36 19.64
CA ASN A 17 -7.93 7.22 19.36
C ASN A 17 -7.83 7.03 17.85
N ALA A 18 -6.85 7.70 17.22
CA ALA A 18 -6.56 7.66 15.78
C ALA A 18 -6.57 6.28 15.15
N PHE A 19 -6.35 5.24 15.95
CA PHE A 19 -6.17 3.89 15.46
C PHE A 19 -7.46 3.06 15.46
N LYS A 20 -8.60 3.65 15.84
CA LYS A 20 -9.92 3.02 15.88
C LYS A 20 -10.92 3.82 15.05
N ALA A 21 -11.53 3.17 14.06
CA ALA A 21 -12.37 3.86 13.06
C ALA A 21 -13.61 4.53 13.68
N ASP A 22 -14.13 4.00 14.78
CA ASP A 22 -15.24 4.55 15.55
C ASP A 22 -14.85 5.76 16.42
N LEU A 23 -13.56 5.92 16.73
CA LEU A 23 -13.02 6.99 17.59
C LEU A 23 -12.10 7.96 16.82
N GLY A 24 -12.07 7.85 15.50
CA GLY A 24 -11.22 8.65 14.63
C GLY A 24 -11.82 8.85 13.24
N PHE A 25 -11.09 9.59 12.42
CA PHE A 25 -11.46 10.00 11.06
C PHE A 25 -10.23 10.04 10.16
N ILE A 26 -10.43 10.08 8.85
CA ILE A 26 -9.35 10.20 7.87
C ILE A 26 -9.08 11.67 7.56
N LEU A 27 -7.81 12.07 7.66
CA LEU A 27 -7.35 13.40 7.29
C LEU A 27 -6.88 13.42 5.84
N ASN A 28 -6.11 12.41 5.42
CA ASN A 28 -5.51 12.35 4.09
C ASN A 28 -5.59 10.93 3.51
N PHE A 29 -5.82 10.84 2.20
CA PHE A 29 -5.68 9.62 1.39
C PHE A 29 -4.65 9.87 0.30
N GLY A 30 -3.45 9.31 0.47
CA GLY A 30 -2.37 9.42 -0.50
C GLY A 30 -2.36 8.23 -1.45
N TYR A 31 -2.15 8.48 -2.74
CA TYR A 31 -2.02 7.41 -3.72
C TYR A 31 -1.19 7.79 -4.95
N LYS A 32 -0.70 6.76 -5.64
CA LYS A 32 -0.23 6.85 -7.01
C LYS A 32 -0.49 5.55 -7.76
N TRP A 33 -0.60 5.61 -9.08
CA TRP A 33 -0.53 4.40 -9.88
C TRP A 33 0.93 3.97 -10.07
N LEU A 34 1.18 2.66 -10.07
CA LEU A 34 2.53 2.11 -10.19
C LEU A 34 3.25 2.63 -11.44
N GLY A 35 4.42 3.26 -11.23
CA GLY A 35 5.25 3.83 -12.30
C GLY A 35 4.93 5.28 -12.67
N GLU A 36 3.86 5.88 -12.12
CA GLU A 36 3.66 7.33 -12.24
C GLU A 36 4.74 8.09 -11.47
N LYS A 37 4.99 9.35 -11.83
CA LYS A 37 6.01 10.16 -11.14
C LYS A 37 5.47 10.76 -9.85
N GLU A 38 4.28 11.35 -9.92
CA GLU A 38 3.70 12.10 -8.82
C GLU A 38 2.78 11.27 -7.94
N VAL A 39 2.64 11.74 -6.70
CA VAL A 39 1.68 11.24 -5.73
C VAL A 39 0.57 12.27 -5.62
N THR A 40 -0.67 11.79 -5.65
CA THR A 40 -1.86 12.59 -5.37
C THR A 40 -2.29 12.34 -3.93
N VAL A 41 -2.61 13.40 -3.19
CA VAL A 41 -3.16 13.28 -1.84
C VAL A 41 -4.49 13.99 -1.79
N LEU A 42 -5.55 13.26 -1.46
CA LEU A 42 -6.86 13.81 -1.16
C LEU A 42 -6.84 14.26 0.30
N LYS A 43 -7.16 15.52 0.57
CA LYS A 43 -7.11 16.11 1.91
C LYS A 43 -8.51 16.45 2.37
N VAL A 44 -8.83 16.13 3.61
CA VAL A 44 -10.16 16.40 4.15
C VAL A 44 -10.47 17.89 4.13
N SER A 45 -9.43 18.73 4.29
CA SER A 45 -9.50 20.19 4.26
C SER A 45 -9.89 20.80 2.91
N ASP A 46 -9.84 20.03 1.81
CA ASP A 46 -10.24 20.46 0.48
C ASP A 46 -11.77 20.47 0.29
N TYR A 47 -12.51 19.85 1.23
CA TYR A 47 -13.96 19.73 1.16
C TYR A 47 -14.65 20.77 2.04
N LYS A 48 -15.77 21.31 1.56
CA LYS A 48 -16.60 22.25 2.36
C LYS A 48 -17.18 21.52 3.58
N GLY A 49 -17.19 22.19 4.73
CA GLY A 49 -17.73 21.65 5.98
C GLY A 49 -16.91 20.51 6.59
N TRP A 50 -15.64 20.37 6.18
CA TRP A 50 -14.77 19.31 6.67
C TRP A 50 -14.52 19.36 8.19
N PHE A 51 -14.54 20.56 8.79
CA PHE A 51 -14.34 20.77 10.23
C PHE A 51 -15.66 21.12 10.94
N GLU A 52 -16.73 20.45 10.54
CA GLU A 52 -18.02 20.51 11.22
C GLU A 52 -18.20 19.24 12.07
N LYS A 53 -18.73 19.40 13.28
CA LYS A 53 -18.90 18.28 14.22
C LYS A 53 -19.88 17.26 13.63
N THR A 54 -19.42 16.04 13.37
CA THR A 54 -20.25 14.93 12.88
C THR A 54 -20.19 13.77 13.87
N ARG A 55 -21.35 13.32 14.38
CA ARG A 55 -21.48 12.12 15.23
C ARG A 55 -20.39 12.02 16.32
N ASN A 56 -20.15 13.12 17.03
CA ASN A 56 -19.14 13.30 18.10
C ASN A 56 -17.66 13.38 17.66
N LEU A 57 -17.36 13.44 16.37
CA LEU A 57 -16.04 13.75 15.83
C LEU A 57 -15.99 15.20 15.31
N PRO A 58 -14.84 15.89 15.40
CA PRO A 58 -14.69 17.26 14.92
C PRO A 58 -14.57 17.38 13.38
N VAL A 59 -14.45 16.25 12.67
CA VAL A 59 -14.16 16.21 11.24
C VAL A 59 -15.20 15.38 10.49
N ASN A 60 -15.65 15.90 9.34
CA ASN A 60 -16.46 15.21 8.35
C ASN A 60 -15.58 14.66 7.22
N ASP A 61 -15.19 13.38 7.33
CA ASP A 61 -14.36 12.69 6.34
C ASP A 61 -15.15 12.07 5.18
N LYS A 62 -16.49 12.17 5.18
CA LYS A 62 -17.34 11.50 4.18
C LYS A 62 -17.01 11.88 2.73
N PRO A 63 -16.86 13.18 2.35
CA PRO A 63 -16.54 13.55 0.97
C PRO A 63 -15.19 13.00 0.50
N LEU A 64 -14.19 12.95 1.39
CA LEU A 64 -12.89 12.35 1.11
C LEU A 64 -13.01 10.85 0.87
N LEU A 65 -13.77 10.13 1.71
CA LEU A 65 -14.01 8.69 1.56
C LEU A 65 -14.68 8.37 0.21
N GLU A 66 -15.67 9.16 -0.20
CA GLU A 66 -16.35 9.00 -1.50
C GLU A 66 -15.38 9.17 -2.67
N ALA A 67 -14.49 10.17 -2.60
CA ALA A 67 -13.47 10.39 -3.62
C ALA A 67 -12.44 9.24 -3.64
N ALA A 68 -11.95 8.82 -2.48
CA ALA A 68 -11.02 7.70 -2.35
C ALA A 68 -11.62 6.38 -2.87
N LEU A 69 -12.90 6.10 -2.57
CA LEU A 69 -13.61 4.93 -3.09
C LEU A 69 -13.59 4.88 -4.62
N LYS A 70 -13.88 6.00 -5.30
CA LYS A 70 -13.83 6.09 -6.78
C LYS A 70 -12.45 5.76 -7.34
N ILE A 71 -11.38 6.08 -6.62
CA ILE A 71 -10.01 5.71 -7.01
C ILE A 71 -9.78 4.22 -6.79
N MET A 72 -10.14 3.69 -5.62
CA MET A 72 -9.97 2.28 -5.28
C MET A 72 -10.74 1.34 -6.22
N PHE A 73 -11.92 1.73 -6.71
CA PHE A 73 -12.70 0.96 -7.69
C PHE A 73 -11.99 0.74 -9.02
N GLN A 74 -11.00 1.55 -9.35
CA GLN A 74 -10.24 1.42 -10.58
C GLN A 74 -9.01 0.50 -10.45
N ALA A 75 -8.70 0.03 -9.23
CA ALA A 75 -7.51 -0.75 -8.96
C ALA A 75 -7.75 -2.25 -9.13
N ASP A 76 -6.91 -2.90 -9.94
CA ASP A 76 -6.85 -4.36 -10.05
C ASP A 76 -6.05 -4.99 -8.90
N MET A 77 -5.15 -4.21 -8.29
CA MET A 77 -4.35 -4.59 -7.13
C MET A 77 -3.99 -3.36 -6.30
N LEU A 78 -4.00 -3.52 -4.98
CA LEU A 78 -3.54 -2.52 -4.02
C LEU A 78 -2.15 -2.89 -3.50
N VAL A 79 -1.35 -1.89 -3.17
CA VAL A 79 -0.09 -2.03 -2.46
C VAL A 79 -0.06 -1.01 -1.33
N ALA A 80 0.25 -1.47 -0.13
CA ALA A 80 0.36 -0.62 1.06
C ALA A 80 1.50 -1.11 1.95
N HIS A 81 1.81 -0.37 3.01
CA HIS A 81 2.68 -0.81 4.08
C HIS A 81 1.88 -0.91 5.38
N TYR A 82 1.75 -2.12 5.94
CA TYR A 82 0.90 -2.39 7.12
C TYR A 82 -0.62 -2.18 6.90
N GLY A 83 -1.03 -1.91 5.66
CA GLY A 83 -2.42 -1.66 5.30
C GLY A 83 -3.38 -2.83 5.47
N ASP A 84 -2.92 -4.09 5.52
CA ASP A 84 -3.81 -5.24 5.78
C ASP A 84 -4.35 -5.23 7.22
N ARG A 85 -3.57 -4.64 8.13
CA ARG A 85 -3.85 -4.60 9.57
C ARG A 85 -4.39 -3.25 10.01
N PHE A 86 -4.08 -2.18 9.31
CA PHE A 86 -4.51 -0.83 9.65
C PHE A 86 -5.38 -0.20 8.57
N ASP A 87 -4.78 0.36 7.52
CA ASP A 87 -5.40 1.27 6.54
C ASP A 87 -6.71 0.72 5.97
N ARG A 88 -6.69 -0.50 5.44
CA ARG A 88 -7.88 -1.11 4.82
C ARG A 88 -9.02 -1.27 5.82
N ARG A 89 -8.70 -1.68 7.05
CA ARG A 89 -9.69 -1.91 8.11
C ARG A 89 -10.26 -0.58 8.62
N PHE A 90 -9.38 0.40 8.80
CA PHE A 90 -9.78 1.73 9.24
C PHE A 90 -10.68 2.39 8.19
N PHE A 91 -10.24 2.42 6.92
CA PHE A 91 -11.02 2.94 5.79
C PHE A 91 -12.38 2.28 5.67
N GLN A 92 -12.43 0.94 5.67
CA GLN A 92 -13.68 0.20 5.58
C GLN A 92 -14.62 0.49 6.76
N GLY A 93 -14.07 0.60 7.98
CA GLY A 93 -14.84 1.00 9.17
C GLY A 93 -15.44 2.40 9.02
N ARG A 94 -14.66 3.37 8.53
CA ARG A 94 -15.13 4.73 8.25
C ARG A 94 -16.20 4.76 7.17
N CYS A 95 -16.04 4.02 6.07
CA CYS A 95 -17.07 3.86 5.06
C CYS A 95 -18.38 3.32 5.67
N ALA A 96 -18.31 2.27 6.49
CA ALA A 96 -19.47 1.68 7.14
C ALA A 96 -20.18 2.67 8.08
N ILE A 97 -19.41 3.40 8.90
CA ILE A 97 -19.95 4.44 9.80
C ILE A 97 -20.67 5.52 8.99
N GLN A 98 -20.09 5.97 7.88
CA GLN A 98 -20.65 7.03 7.03
C GLN A 98 -21.78 6.55 6.08
N GLY A 99 -22.16 5.26 6.14
CA GLY A 99 -23.19 4.67 5.29
C GLY A 99 -22.78 4.59 3.81
N LEU A 100 -21.47 4.51 3.54
CA LEU A 100 -20.92 4.37 2.20
C LEU A 100 -20.79 2.90 1.81
N MET A 101 -20.70 2.63 0.51
CA MET A 101 -20.44 1.28 0.01
C MET A 101 -19.09 0.74 0.51
N SER A 102 -19.00 -0.57 0.66
CA SER A 102 -17.73 -1.23 0.97
C SER A 102 -16.71 -0.94 -0.13
N PRO A 103 -15.42 -0.74 0.23
CA PRO A 103 -14.34 -0.77 -0.75
C PRO A 103 -14.36 -2.10 -1.52
N PRO A 104 -13.91 -2.11 -2.79
CA PRO A 104 -13.87 -3.33 -3.58
C PRO A 104 -13.01 -4.41 -2.88
N PRO A 105 -13.31 -5.70 -3.05
CA PRO A 105 -12.53 -6.80 -2.50
C PRO A 105 -11.21 -7.02 -3.26
N THR A 106 -10.50 -5.94 -3.61
CA THR A 106 -9.26 -5.94 -4.37
C THR A 106 -8.15 -6.62 -3.56
N ILE A 107 -7.32 -7.40 -4.25
CA ILE A 107 -6.14 -8.03 -3.65
C ILE A 107 -5.18 -6.93 -3.21
N GLN A 108 -4.74 -7.00 -1.95
CA GLN A 108 -3.70 -6.14 -1.43
C GLN A 108 -2.39 -6.90 -1.26
N ARG A 109 -1.29 -6.27 -1.67
CA ARG A 109 0.07 -6.72 -1.40
C ARG A 109 0.70 -5.79 -0.39
N ASP A 110 0.76 -6.26 0.85
CA ASP A 110 1.30 -5.52 1.98
C ASP A 110 2.81 -5.77 2.12
N THR A 111 3.60 -4.71 1.93
CA THR A 111 5.07 -4.77 2.00
C THR A 111 5.57 -5.16 3.39
N TRP A 112 4.85 -4.84 4.46
CA TRP A 112 5.18 -5.28 5.82
C TRP A 112 5.06 -6.80 5.94
N ARG A 113 4.02 -7.41 5.35
CA ARG A 113 3.85 -8.87 5.36
C ARG A 113 4.92 -9.58 4.54
N ILE A 114 5.26 -9.03 3.37
CA ILE A 114 6.35 -9.55 2.55
C ILE A 114 7.65 -9.52 3.35
N ALA A 115 7.98 -8.37 3.95
CA ALA A 115 9.21 -8.22 4.73
C ALA A 115 9.26 -9.17 5.93
N ARG A 116 8.17 -9.25 6.71
CA ARG A 116 8.04 -10.15 7.86
C ARG A 116 8.16 -11.63 7.49
N GLY A 117 7.65 -12.03 6.33
CA GLY A 117 7.66 -13.42 5.88
C GLY A 117 8.95 -13.84 5.18
N ALA A 118 9.71 -12.90 4.64
CA ALA A 118 10.90 -13.19 3.84
C ALA A 118 12.22 -12.89 4.57
N PHE A 119 12.23 -12.01 5.57
CA PHE A 119 13.46 -11.50 6.17
C PHE A 119 13.45 -11.54 7.69
N ALA A 120 14.64 -11.67 8.28
CA ALA A 120 14.90 -11.59 9.71
C ALA A 120 15.49 -10.23 10.11
N PHE A 121 14.81 -9.14 9.75
CA PHE A 121 15.24 -7.79 10.11
C PHE A 121 14.83 -7.41 11.54
N SER A 122 15.58 -6.49 12.16
CA SER A 122 15.30 -5.97 13.51
C SER A 122 13.97 -5.22 13.61
N SER A 123 13.49 -4.62 12.50
CA SER A 123 12.21 -3.93 12.45
C SER A 123 11.64 -3.94 11.03
N ASN A 124 10.34 -4.17 10.92
CA ASN A 124 9.60 -4.14 9.65
C ASN A 124 8.88 -2.80 9.42
N ARG A 125 9.15 -1.76 10.21
CA ARG A 125 8.60 -0.41 9.98
C ARG A 125 9.14 0.14 8.64
N LEU A 126 8.30 0.84 7.89
CA LEU A 126 8.64 1.40 6.57
C LEU A 126 9.97 2.14 6.57
N GLY A 127 10.19 3.05 7.52
CA GLY A 127 11.44 3.82 7.63
C GLY A 127 12.67 2.94 7.91
N ASN A 128 12.54 1.88 8.70
CA ASN A 128 13.64 0.96 8.94
C ASN A 128 13.99 0.18 7.66
N LEU A 129 12.98 -0.36 6.98
CA LEU A 129 13.17 -1.07 5.72
C LEU A 129 13.74 -0.17 4.62
N ALA A 130 13.27 1.08 4.53
CA ALA A 130 13.79 2.07 3.59
C ALA A 130 15.28 2.33 3.82
N LYS A 131 15.69 2.50 5.09
CA LYS A 131 17.10 2.64 5.48
C LYS A 131 17.89 1.37 5.17
N THR A 132 17.40 0.19 5.56
CA THR A 132 18.05 -1.11 5.32
C THR A 132 18.32 -1.36 3.85
N PHE A 133 17.36 -1.02 2.97
CA PHE A 133 17.50 -1.18 1.53
C PHE A 133 18.08 0.04 0.79
N GLN A 134 18.52 1.06 1.53
CA GLN A 134 19.10 2.30 0.98
C GLN A 134 18.20 2.95 -0.09
N LEU A 135 16.89 2.97 0.18
CA LEU A 135 15.94 3.64 -0.71
C LEU A 135 16.18 5.15 -0.59
N ALA A 136 16.41 5.83 -1.72
CA ALA A 136 16.84 7.23 -1.78
C ALA A 136 15.90 8.26 -1.10
N GLU A 137 14.72 7.84 -0.64
CA GLU A 137 13.84 8.67 0.18
C GLU A 137 14.37 8.70 1.62
N LYS A 138 15.08 9.77 2.00
CA LYS A 138 15.21 10.09 3.41
C LYS A 138 13.81 10.43 3.91
N LYS A 139 13.20 9.54 4.71
CA LYS A 139 11.93 9.85 5.39
C LYS A 139 12.08 11.22 6.05
N HIS A 140 11.13 12.13 5.85
CA HIS A 140 11.10 13.39 6.56
C HIS A 140 11.26 13.03 8.02
N GLU A 141 12.37 13.49 8.60
CA GLU A 141 12.55 13.33 10.03
C GLU A 141 11.39 14.09 10.65
N LYS A 142 10.55 13.35 11.38
CA LYS A 142 9.63 13.95 12.33
C LYS A 142 10.54 14.68 13.31
N THR A 143 10.88 15.94 13.04
CA THR A 143 11.70 16.71 13.97
C THR A 143 10.99 16.63 15.32
N ALA A 144 11.76 16.44 16.39
CA ALA A 144 11.21 16.14 17.72
C ALA A 144 10.20 17.20 18.22
N ASN A 145 10.16 18.38 17.58
CA ASN A 145 9.27 19.49 17.90
C ASN A 145 7.96 19.52 17.07
N GLN A 146 7.80 18.69 16.03
CA GLN A 146 6.64 18.71 15.12
C GLN A 146 5.69 17.52 15.32
N TRP A 147 6.20 16.36 15.71
CA TRP A 147 5.40 15.17 16.05
C TRP A 147 5.34 14.99 17.58
N PRO A 148 4.15 14.82 18.20
CA PRO A 148 2.81 14.71 17.63
C PRO A 148 2.05 16.05 17.44
N GLY A 149 2.70 17.21 17.55
CA GLY A 149 2.05 18.53 17.58
C GLY A 149 1.09 18.84 16.41
N TRP A 150 1.52 18.63 15.17
CA TRP A 150 0.66 18.76 13.99
C TRP A 150 -0.61 17.89 13.99
N TRP A 151 -0.61 16.75 14.68
CA TRP A 151 -1.76 15.86 14.78
C TRP A 151 -2.85 16.48 15.64
N PHE A 152 -2.45 17.07 16.78
CA PHE A 152 -3.34 17.86 17.62
C PHE A 152 -3.84 19.11 16.92
N ARG A 153 -2.98 19.81 16.16
CA ARG A 153 -3.38 20.97 15.36
C ARG A 153 -4.42 20.62 14.29
N ALA A 154 -4.21 19.52 13.55
CA ALA A 154 -5.16 19.04 12.55
C ALA A 154 -6.52 18.68 13.18
N MET A 155 -6.51 18.05 14.37
CA MET A 155 -7.74 17.79 15.15
C MET A 155 -8.42 19.07 15.67
N ALA A 156 -7.69 20.17 15.77
CA ALA A 156 -8.19 21.49 16.14
C ALA A 156 -8.59 22.36 14.92
N GLY A 157 -8.55 21.82 13.70
CA GLY A 157 -9.02 22.50 12.50
C GLY A 157 -7.93 23.28 11.74
N ASP A 158 -6.66 23.12 12.12
CA ASP A 158 -5.54 23.77 11.43
C ASP A 158 -5.31 23.12 10.05
N LYS A 159 -5.68 23.83 8.99
CA LYS A 159 -5.48 23.38 7.60
C LYS A 159 -4.00 23.23 7.23
N THR A 160 -3.11 24.04 7.79
CA THR A 160 -1.68 23.95 7.53
C THR A 160 -1.13 22.63 8.07
N ALA A 161 -1.60 22.21 9.25
CA ALA A 161 -1.24 20.91 9.80
C ALA A 161 -1.76 19.73 8.96
N VAL A 162 -2.97 19.85 8.38
CA VAL A 162 -3.49 18.84 7.43
C VAL A 162 -2.59 18.75 6.19
N GLU A 163 -2.14 19.89 5.66
CA GLU A 163 -1.20 19.95 4.52
C GLU A 163 0.15 19.33 4.85
N GLU A 164 0.72 19.64 6.02
CA GLU A 164 1.95 19.00 6.47
C GLU A 164 1.76 17.48 6.51
N MET A 165 0.67 16.97 7.10
CA MET A 165 0.38 15.53 7.12
C MET A 165 0.21 14.95 5.70
N ALA A 166 -0.33 15.73 4.76
CA ALA A 166 -0.44 15.31 3.37
C ALA A 166 0.93 15.11 2.71
N LEU A 167 1.92 15.97 3.01
CA LEU A 167 3.29 15.82 2.51
C LEU A 167 3.94 14.52 3.01
N TYR A 168 3.71 14.16 4.28
CA TYR A 168 4.22 12.91 4.83
C TYR A 168 3.53 11.69 4.23
N CYS A 169 2.20 11.73 4.08
CA CYS A 169 1.45 10.69 3.39
C CYS A 169 1.99 10.48 1.97
N ALA A 170 2.24 11.58 1.23
CA ALA A 170 2.82 11.51 -0.10
C ALA A 170 4.19 10.81 -0.10
N GLN A 171 5.02 11.11 0.89
CA GLN A 171 6.33 10.48 1.03
C GLN A 171 6.24 8.99 1.37
N ASP A 172 5.35 8.59 2.28
CA ASP A 172 5.17 7.19 2.65
C ASP A 172 4.62 6.37 1.46
N VAL A 173 3.79 6.95 0.59
CA VAL A 173 3.39 6.35 -0.70
C VAL A 173 4.60 6.15 -1.64
N ARG A 174 5.44 7.18 -1.85
CA ARG A 174 6.66 7.06 -2.70
C ARG A 174 7.60 5.98 -2.16
N THR A 175 7.80 5.97 -0.84
CA THR A 175 8.68 5.01 -0.16
C THR A 175 8.12 3.60 -0.27
N THR A 176 6.81 3.42 -0.10
CA THR A 176 6.11 2.14 -0.23
C THR A 176 6.26 1.57 -1.64
N GLU A 177 6.13 2.39 -2.68
CA GLU A 177 6.34 1.94 -4.07
C GLU A 177 7.78 1.44 -4.28
N LYS A 178 8.79 2.21 -3.88
CA LYS A 178 10.20 1.82 -4.01
C LYS A 178 10.49 0.53 -3.25
N LEU A 179 9.99 0.43 -2.02
CA LEU A 179 10.13 -0.77 -1.21
C LEU A 179 9.45 -1.96 -1.88
N TYR A 180 8.21 -1.81 -2.32
CA TYR A 180 7.46 -2.84 -3.03
C TYR A 180 8.22 -3.34 -4.26
N LEU A 181 8.71 -2.45 -5.11
CA LEU A 181 9.50 -2.83 -6.29
C LEU A 181 10.76 -3.61 -5.92
N LYS A 182 11.42 -3.22 -4.82
CA LYS A 182 12.62 -3.89 -4.29
C LYS A 182 12.33 -5.29 -3.74
N ILE A 183 11.25 -5.45 -2.98
CA ILE A 183 11.02 -6.68 -2.19
C ILE A 183 9.97 -7.62 -2.76
N ARG A 184 9.14 -7.21 -3.74
CA ARG A 184 8.08 -8.06 -4.33
C ARG A 184 8.61 -9.36 -4.91
N VAL A 185 9.89 -9.42 -5.27
CA VAL A 185 10.55 -10.65 -5.72
C VAL A 185 10.53 -11.74 -4.64
N TYR A 186 10.60 -11.35 -3.37
CA TYR A 186 10.56 -12.23 -2.19
C TYR A 186 9.15 -12.50 -1.68
N ASP A 187 8.10 -12.01 -2.36
CA ASP A 187 6.74 -12.34 -1.99
C ASP A 187 6.48 -13.85 -2.20
N ASN A 188 6.50 -14.58 -1.08
CA ASN A 188 6.26 -16.01 -0.97
C ASN A 188 4.77 -16.37 -1.11
N MET A 189 3.88 -15.38 -1.12
CA MET A 189 2.48 -15.59 -1.51
C MET A 189 2.36 -15.72 -3.03
N GLN A 190 1.18 -16.14 -3.51
CA GLN A 190 0.88 -16.13 -4.94
C GLN A 190 0.74 -14.68 -5.44
N HIS A 191 1.86 -13.98 -5.65
CA HIS A 191 1.86 -12.65 -6.22
C HIS A 191 1.17 -12.66 -7.59
N PRO A 192 0.17 -11.78 -7.84
CA PRO A 192 -0.51 -11.69 -9.12
C PRO A 192 0.48 -11.45 -10.27
N ARG A 193 0.09 -11.89 -11.47
CA ARG A 193 0.85 -11.63 -12.69
C ARG A 193 0.62 -10.17 -13.12
N LEU A 194 1.67 -9.36 -13.07
CA LEU A 194 1.67 -7.97 -13.52
C LEU A 194 1.96 -7.85 -15.02
N HIS A 195 2.62 -8.85 -15.60
CA HIS A 195 2.92 -8.89 -17.03
C HIS A 195 2.24 -10.09 -17.70
N PRO A 196 1.28 -9.85 -18.61
CA PRO A 196 0.38 -10.87 -19.13
C PRO A 196 1.08 -11.91 -20.03
N ASN A 197 2.20 -11.54 -20.67
CA ASN A 197 2.97 -12.49 -21.47
C ASN A 197 3.54 -13.60 -20.58
N ARG A 198 3.10 -14.85 -20.82
CA ARG A 198 3.47 -16.02 -20.02
C ARG A 198 4.92 -16.48 -20.24
N ALA A 199 5.53 -16.12 -21.37
CA ALA A 199 6.94 -16.38 -21.63
C ALA A 199 7.88 -15.52 -20.77
N ASN A 200 7.36 -14.42 -20.20
CA ASN A 200 8.13 -13.47 -19.43
C ASN A 200 7.86 -13.58 -17.94
N CYS A 201 8.76 -12.99 -17.15
CA CYS A 201 8.62 -12.89 -15.71
C CYS A 201 7.32 -12.18 -15.34
N LYS A 202 6.51 -12.85 -14.52
CA LYS A 202 5.20 -12.34 -14.09
C LYS A 202 5.26 -11.01 -13.33
N LEU A 203 6.40 -10.61 -12.77
CA LEU A 203 6.54 -9.41 -11.92
C LEU A 203 7.11 -8.20 -12.66
N CYS A 204 8.18 -8.38 -13.45
CA CYS A 204 8.88 -7.28 -14.10
C CYS A 204 8.85 -7.35 -15.63
N GLY A 205 8.29 -8.42 -16.21
CA GLY A 205 8.20 -8.58 -17.67
C GLY A 205 9.53 -8.93 -18.36
N GLY A 206 10.60 -9.12 -17.61
CA GLY A 206 11.91 -9.52 -18.13
C GLY A 206 11.97 -10.98 -18.58
N SER A 207 13.01 -11.32 -19.34
CA SER A 207 13.25 -12.69 -19.81
C SER A 207 13.50 -13.66 -18.65
N VAL A 208 13.29 -14.95 -18.92
CA VAL A 208 13.48 -16.01 -17.93
C VAL A 208 14.41 -17.09 -18.47
N HIS A 209 15.20 -17.67 -17.58
CA HIS A 209 16.05 -18.82 -17.85
C HIS A 209 15.49 -20.03 -17.09
N TYR A 210 15.28 -21.15 -17.76
CA TYR A 210 14.75 -22.36 -17.15
C TYR A 210 15.86 -23.19 -16.51
N GLU A 211 15.68 -23.54 -15.24
CA GLU A 211 16.68 -24.32 -14.49
C GLU A 211 16.03 -25.15 -13.36
N GLY A 212 16.19 -26.47 -13.46
CA GLY A 212 15.68 -27.44 -12.48
C GLY A 212 14.15 -27.52 -12.39
N PHE A 213 13.68 -28.22 -11.35
CA PHE A 213 12.27 -28.52 -11.15
C PHE A 213 11.81 -28.18 -9.72
N ARG A 214 10.55 -27.76 -9.59
CA ARG A 214 9.79 -27.73 -8.34
C ARG A 214 9.00 -29.01 -8.31
N THR A 215 9.24 -29.85 -7.31
CA THR A 215 8.51 -31.10 -7.13
C THR A 215 7.38 -30.91 -6.13
N THR A 216 6.28 -31.62 -6.37
CA THR A 216 5.26 -31.93 -5.38
C THR A 216 5.25 -33.45 -5.20
N THR A 217 4.35 -33.98 -4.37
CA THR A 217 4.23 -35.43 -4.16
C THR A 217 4.07 -36.18 -5.49
N GLU A 218 3.21 -35.69 -6.38
CA GLU A 218 2.81 -36.40 -7.61
C GLU A 218 3.38 -35.81 -8.91
N ARG A 219 3.93 -34.58 -8.86
CA ARG A 219 4.27 -33.82 -10.08
C ARG A 219 5.61 -33.11 -9.98
N LYS A 220 6.21 -32.81 -11.12
CA LYS A 220 7.34 -31.88 -11.25
C LYS A 220 6.97 -30.72 -12.18
N TYR A 221 7.36 -29.50 -11.82
CA TYR A 221 7.14 -28.28 -12.60
C TYR A 221 8.48 -27.68 -12.97
N LYS A 222 8.72 -27.39 -14.25
CA LYS A 222 9.94 -26.69 -14.68
C LYS A 222 10.03 -25.33 -14.00
N ARG A 223 11.13 -25.08 -13.31
CA ARG A 223 11.39 -23.78 -12.68
C ARG A 223 12.10 -22.87 -13.66
N TYR A 224 11.89 -21.59 -13.44
CA TYR A 224 12.64 -20.55 -14.12
C TYR A 224 13.10 -19.49 -13.13
N ARG A 225 14.18 -18.79 -13.48
CA ARG A 225 14.65 -17.59 -12.83
C ARG A 225 14.61 -16.43 -13.81
N CYS A 226 14.09 -15.28 -13.38
CA CYS A 226 14.10 -14.07 -14.19
C CYS A 226 15.52 -13.48 -14.24
N VAL A 227 16.00 -13.14 -15.44
CA VAL A 227 17.35 -12.57 -15.63
C VAL A 227 17.45 -11.13 -15.12
N ASN A 228 16.35 -10.37 -15.11
CA ASN A 228 16.35 -8.97 -14.69
C ASN A 228 16.14 -8.80 -13.18
N CYS A 229 15.11 -9.44 -12.61
CA CYS A 229 14.75 -9.23 -11.20
C CYS A 229 15.12 -10.38 -10.27
N GLY A 230 15.66 -11.48 -10.80
CA GLY A 230 16.03 -12.66 -10.00
C GLY A 230 14.86 -13.49 -9.47
N ARG A 231 13.60 -13.14 -9.80
CA ARG A 231 12.42 -13.91 -9.35
C ARG A 231 12.48 -15.34 -9.82
N TRP A 232 12.36 -16.26 -8.87
CA TRP A 232 12.05 -17.65 -9.15
C TRP A 232 10.55 -17.86 -9.38
N GLY A 233 10.22 -18.70 -10.36
CA GLY A 233 8.88 -19.16 -10.67
C GLY A 233 8.91 -20.56 -11.26
N HIS A 234 7.76 -21.01 -11.74
CA HIS A 234 7.64 -22.29 -12.44
C HIS A 234 6.50 -22.23 -13.46
N GLU A 235 6.52 -23.14 -14.43
CA GLU A 235 5.43 -23.28 -15.38
C GLU A 235 4.15 -23.75 -14.70
N SER A 236 2.99 -23.46 -15.31
CA SER A 236 1.71 -24.00 -14.85
C SER A 236 1.51 -25.46 -15.28
N LYS A 237 2.15 -25.89 -16.37
CA LYS A 237 2.07 -27.28 -16.84
C LYS A 237 2.97 -28.14 -15.97
N ALA A 238 2.41 -29.22 -15.46
CA ALA A 238 3.10 -30.19 -14.61
C ALA A 238 3.48 -31.42 -15.45
N GLU A 239 4.64 -31.99 -15.17
CA GLU A 239 5.09 -33.29 -15.68
C GLU A 239 4.86 -34.35 -14.58
N PRO A 240 4.58 -35.62 -14.93
CA PRO A 240 4.58 -36.71 -13.97
C PRO A 240 5.91 -36.78 -13.21
N ARG A 241 5.86 -37.17 -11.94
CA ARG A 241 7.06 -37.52 -11.19
C ARG A 241 7.42 -38.97 -11.54
N ASP A 242 8.67 -39.19 -11.97
CA ASP A 242 9.23 -40.52 -12.24
C ASP A 242 9.31 -41.34 -10.95
#